data_AF-A0A225W158-F1
#
_entry.id   AF-A0A225W158-F1
#
_cell.length_a   1.000
_cell.length_b   1.000
_cell.length_c   1.000
_cell.angle_alpha   90.00
_cell.angle_beta   90.00
_cell.angle_gamma   90.00
#
_symmetry.space_group_name_H-M   'P 1'
#
loop_
_entity.id
_entity.type
_entity.pdbx_description
1 polymer ?
#
loop_
_entity_poly.entity_id
_entity_poly.type
_entity_poly.pdbx_seq_one_letter_code
_entity_poly.pdbx_strand_id
1 'polypeptide(L)'
;MQKPLDLLKTLQLDKFDKIDDLLAHKRMQLDSLGGYVKQYKRLTGQDANVAELFIQKFTAKGYAEMLTKAKGDPNRAASATALQDDLLQQMLKNGDKPDDVAKLLGLGRGQQMARNVNTEALIKYTRDFHNQNRIPAIPDPKKGTAPLKVFMAQKLNSIDDFASNLKTLDDMDNYLVQFAKLHPNKDTPTMTKLFLDGAGDEKLTALIIKAKQSAKEKPEIAAFAEKLQKEQLNQYLAKMEPQEKVYDLLGIKGSKLPWDHVNGKAWVSYKNTFKKMYPDPGSSKMTPAQIFDHVKLGKVDDFVTHPKQLQYVDDYMTQFAAKHPGKNSPTLVSLYSNKIGDEKLAKMLVAAMKNTETKSLADDMQKLQLSQILMSEKPIKPSTILAWMGGKSNLDSASLANLNRYSEQFAAL
;
A
#
# COMPACT_ATOMS: atom_id res chain seq x y z
N MET A 1 16.04 -4.71 -36.61
CA MET A 1 17.10 -5.65 -36.18
C MET A 1 16.46 -7.00 -35.90
N GLN A 2 17.14 -8.09 -36.26
CA GLN A 2 16.67 -9.45 -35.96
C GLN A 2 16.58 -9.64 -34.43
N LYS A 3 15.56 -10.35 -33.93
CA LYS A 3 15.42 -10.57 -32.47
C LYS A 3 16.55 -11.51 -31.98
N PRO A 4 16.97 -11.42 -30.70
CA PRO A 4 18.04 -12.26 -30.15
C PRO A 4 17.82 -13.77 -30.35
N LEU A 5 16.56 -14.22 -30.22
CA LEU A 5 16.17 -15.61 -30.44
C LEU A 5 16.36 -16.07 -31.91
N ASP A 6 16.09 -15.18 -32.86
CA ASP A 6 16.21 -15.47 -34.29
C ASP A 6 17.68 -15.53 -34.71
N LEU A 7 18.56 -14.78 -34.03
CA LEU A 7 20.00 -14.87 -34.20
C LEU A 7 20.55 -16.24 -33.73
N LEU A 8 20.09 -16.75 -32.58
CA LEU A 8 20.52 -18.07 -32.09
C LEU A 8 20.21 -19.18 -33.09
N LYS A 9 19.01 -19.15 -33.67
CA LYS A 9 18.60 -20.10 -34.72
C LYS A 9 19.43 -19.93 -36.00
N THR A 10 19.69 -18.69 -36.40
CA THR A 10 20.50 -18.39 -37.60
C THR A 10 21.94 -18.89 -37.44
N LEU A 11 22.50 -18.75 -36.24
CA LEU A 11 23.82 -19.24 -35.88
C LEU A 11 23.85 -20.74 -35.53
N GLN A 12 22.70 -21.43 -35.60
CA GLN A 12 22.50 -22.83 -35.24
C GLN A 12 22.95 -23.18 -33.81
N LEU A 13 22.96 -22.20 -32.91
CA LEU A 13 23.39 -22.39 -31.51
C LEU A 13 22.27 -23.00 -30.67
N ASP A 14 21.04 -22.97 -31.18
CA ASP A 14 19.86 -23.64 -30.64
C ASP A 14 19.98 -25.17 -30.68
N LYS A 15 20.93 -25.74 -31.43
CA LYS A 15 21.11 -27.20 -31.57
C LYS A 15 22.01 -27.85 -30.50
N PHE A 16 22.67 -27.07 -29.67
CA PHE A 16 23.58 -27.60 -28.64
C PHE A 16 22.89 -27.68 -27.28
N ASP A 17 22.83 -28.85 -26.67
CA ASP A 17 22.20 -29.04 -25.35
C ASP A 17 23.20 -28.95 -24.19
N LYS A 18 24.50 -29.12 -24.48
CA LYS A 18 25.58 -28.96 -23.52
C LYS A 18 26.52 -27.85 -23.97
N ILE A 19 27.01 -27.11 -22.99
CA ILE A 19 27.92 -25.99 -23.24
C ILE A 19 29.30 -26.46 -23.74
N ASP A 20 29.71 -27.67 -23.36
CA ASP A 20 30.95 -28.29 -23.84
C ASP A 20 30.89 -28.63 -25.33
N ASP A 21 29.73 -29.05 -25.82
CA ASP A 21 29.52 -29.36 -27.25
C ASP A 21 29.53 -28.07 -28.09
N LEU A 22 28.97 -26.99 -27.52
CA LEU A 22 29.06 -25.65 -28.11
C LEU A 22 30.54 -25.21 -28.20
N LEU A 23 31.31 -25.39 -27.12
CA LEU A 23 32.74 -25.03 -27.01
C LEU A 23 33.65 -25.83 -27.95
N ALA A 24 33.33 -27.12 -28.17
CA ALA A 24 34.08 -27.99 -29.07
C ALA A 24 33.80 -27.69 -30.55
N HIS A 25 32.75 -26.91 -30.85
CA HIS A 25 32.38 -26.63 -32.22
C HIS A 25 33.36 -25.64 -32.88
N LYS A 26 34.11 -26.14 -33.88
CA LYS A 26 35.09 -25.36 -34.68
C LYS A 26 34.55 -24.04 -35.27
N ARG A 27 33.23 -23.88 -35.38
CA ARG A 27 32.56 -22.68 -35.89
C ARG A 27 31.95 -21.78 -34.82
N MET A 28 32.26 -21.97 -33.53
CA MET A 28 31.72 -21.13 -32.44
C MET A 28 31.91 -19.63 -32.76
N GLN A 29 30.84 -18.96 -33.17
CA GLN A 29 30.85 -17.54 -33.56
C GLN A 29 30.61 -16.63 -32.34
N LEU A 30 31.41 -16.80 -31.28
CA LEU A 30 31.38 -15.87 -30.14
C LEU A 30 31.55 -14.43 -30.61
N ASP A 31 32.33 -14.20 -31.66
CA ASP A 31 32.53 -12.89 -32.27
C ASP A 31 31.27 -12.32 -32.91
N SER A 32 30.48 -13.14 -33.60
CA SER A 32 29.20 -12.69 -34.16
C SER A 32 28.19 -12.39 -33.05
N LEU A 33 28.17 -13.18 -31.97
CA LEU A 33 27.29 -12.93 -30.82
C LEU A 33 27.69 -11.68 -30.03
N GLY A 34 28.97 -11.55 -29.69
CA GLY A 34 29.50 -10.38 -29.00
C GLY A 34 29.38 -9.11 -29.84
N GLY A 35 29.60 -9.23 -31.15
CA GLY A 35 29.36 -8.16 -32.12
C GLY A 35 27.89 -7.74 -32.17
N TYR A 36 26.97 -8.70 -32.20
CA TYR A 36 25.54 -8.44 -32.14
C TYR A 36 25.13 -7.70 -30.87
N VAL A 37 25.56 -8.16 -29.68
CA VAL A 37 25.24 -7.49 -28.40
C VAL A 37 25.71 -6.03 -28.41
N LYS A 38 26.96 -5.79 -28.86
CA LYS A 38 27.50 -4.42 -28.98
C LYS A 38 26.69 -3.57 -29.95
N GLN A 39 26.38 -4.11 -31.13
CA GLN A 39 25.67 -3.37 -32.17
C GLN A 39 24.22 -3.07 -31.77
N TYR A 40 23.54 -4.03 -31.13
CA TYR A 40 22.17 -3.88 -30.63
C TYR A 40 22.09 -2.77 -29.59
N LYS A 41 22.99 -2.79 -28.59
CA LYS A 41 23.08 -1.76 -27.56
C LYS A 41 23.36 -0.38 -28.16
N ARG A 42 24.28 -0.30 -29.13
CA ARG A 42 24.61 0.95 -29.82
C ARG A 42 23.44 1.54 -30.60
N LEU A 43 22.65 0.71 -31.28
CA LEU A 43 21.57 1.17 -32.17
C LEU A 43 20.25 1.43 -31.45
N THR A 44 19.96 0.70 -30.37
CA THR A 44 18.65 0.75 -29.70
C THR A 44 18.71 1.43 -28.33
N GLY A 45 19.90 1.55 -27.74
CA GLY A 45 20.06 1.93 -26.33
C GLY A 45 19.61 0.86 -25.33
N GLN A 46 19.09 -0.28 -25.80
CA GLN A 46 18.60 -1.38 -24.97
C GLN A 46 19.61 -2.54 -24.97
N ASP A 47 19.60 -3.35 -23.92
CA ASP A 47 20.41 -4.56 -23.87
C ASP A 47 19.81 -5.66 -24.76
N ALA A 48 20.67 -6.47 -25.35
CA ALA A 48 20.26 -7.52 -26.27
C ALA A 48 19.64 -8.74 -25.56
N ASN A 49 19.82 -8.87 -24.25
CA ASN A 49 19.32 -9.96 -23.40
C ASN A 49 19.68 -11.36 -23.95
N VAL A 50 20.86 -11.50 -24.57
CA VAL A 50 21.36 -12.80 -25.04
C VAL A 50 21.64 -13.71 -23.85
N ALA A 51 22.11 -13.12 -22.74
CA ALA A 51 22.34 -13.81 -21.48
C ALA A 51 21.12 -14.54 -20.96
N GLU A 52 19.92 -13.97 -21.04
CA GLU A 52 18.68 -14.61 -20.55
C GLU A 52 18.40 -15.94 -21.27
N LEU A 53 18.59 -15.97 -22.59
CA LEU A 53 18.42 -17.18 -23.41
C LEU A 53 19.46 -18.25 -23.06
N PHE A 54 20.72 -17.84 -22.87
CA PHE A 54 21.80 -18.76 -22.48
C PHE A 54 21.65 -19.27 -21.04
N ILE A 55 21.18 -18.44 -20.11
CA ILE A 55 20.89 -18.85 -18.73
C ILE A 55 19.78 -19.91 -18.70
N GLN A 56 18.69 -19.68 -19.44
CA GLN A 56 17.58 -20.65 -19.53
C GLN A 56 18.04 -22.00 -20.09
N LYS A 57 18.97 -21.99 -21.05
CA LYS A 57 19.41 -23.21 -21.74
C LYS A 57 20.58 -23.92 -21.07
N PHE A 58 21.56 -23.19 -20.54
CA PHE A 58 22.84 -23.74 -20.06
C PHE A 58 23.15 -23.43 -18.60
N THR A 59 22.22 -22.82 -17.87
CA THR A 59 22.39 -22.26 -16.52
C THR A 59 23.34 -21.07 -16.47
N ALA A 60 23.17 -20.20 -15.47
CA ALA A 60 24.07 -19.06 -15.25
C ALA A 60 25.51 -19.49 -14.97
N LYS A 61 25.70 -20.61 -14.24
CA LYS A 61 27.01 -21.15 -13.91
C LYS A 61 27.75 -21.65 -15.15
N GLY A 62 27.11 -22.50 -15.94
CA GLY A 62 27.70 -23.01 -17.18
C GLY A 62 28.09 -21.85 -18.11
N TYR A 63 27.17 -20.91 -18.32
CA TYR A 63 27.43 -19.76 -19.19
C TYR A 63 28.60 -18.88 -18.69
N ALA A 64 28.68 -18.61 -17.38
CA ALA A 64 29.80 -17.86 -16.80
C ALA A 64 31.15 -18.60 -16.95
N GLU A 65 31.18 -19.92 -16.73
CA GLU A 65 32.38 -20.75 -16.88
C GLU A 65 32.86 -20.76 -18.35
N MET A 66 31.94 -20.89 -19.30
CA MET A 66 32.23 -20.82 -20.74
C MET A 66 32.86 -19.48 -21.12
N LEU A 67 32.27 -18.36 -20.69
CA LEU A 67 32.79 -17.03 -20.96
C LEU A 67 34.16 -16.81 -20.31
N THR A 68 34.36 -17.32 -19.11
CA THR A 68 35.65 -17.26 -18.40
C THR A 68 36.74 -17.98 -19.17
N LYS A 69 36.46 -19.20 -19.67
CA LYS A 69 37.40 -19.96 -20.51
C LYS A 69 37.69 -19.24 -21.82
N ALA A 70 36.66 -18.69 -22.48
CA ALA A 70 36.80 -17.95 -23.74
C ALA A 70 37.59 -16.64 -23.58
N LYS A 71 37.51 -15.98 -22.40
CA LYS A 71 38.34 -14.80 -22.09
C LYS A 71 39.84 -15.11 -21.94
N GLY A 72 40.20 -16.37 -21.67
CA GLY A 72 41.59 -16.82 -21.65
C GLY A 72 42.24 -16.92 -23.04
N ASP A 73 41.45 -16.91 -24.11
CA ASP A 73 41.95 -16.91 -25.49
C ASP A 73 41.99 -15.48 -26.06
N PRO A 74 43.16 -14.95 -26.43
CA PRO A 74 43.30 -13.59 -26.97
C PRO A 74 42.38 -13.29 -28.17
N ASN A 75 42.08 -14.27 -29.01
CA ASN A 75 41.26 -14.08 -30.20
C ASN A 75 39.76 -13.96 -29.88
N ARG A 76 39.32 -14.46 -28.71
CA ARG A 76 37.91 -14.52 -28.29
C ARG A 76 37.60 -13.58 -27.14
N ALA A 77 38.62 -13.01 -26.49
CA ALA A 77 38.50 -12.21 -25.28
C ALA A 77 37.55 -11.02 -25.43
N ALA A 78 37.60 -10.29 -26.55
CA ALA A 78 36.77 -9.10 -26.76
C ALA A 78 35.26 -9.43 -26.85
N SER A 79 34.92 -10.59 -27.39
CA SER A 79 33.56 -11.04 -27.62
C SER A 79 32.99 -11.72 -26.39
N ALA A 80 33.82 -12.55 -25.73
CA ALA A 80 33.49 -13.13 -24.43
C ALA A 80 33.28 -12.05 -23.35
N THR A 81 34.05 -10.96 -23.39
CA THR A 81 33.85 -9.81 -22.49
C THR A 81 32.51 -9.13 -22.71
N ALA A 82 32.09 -8.92 -23.97
CA ALA A 82 30.81 -8.30 -24.28
C ALA A 82 29.61 -9.15 -23.85
N LEU A 83 29.71 -10.46 -24.02
CA LEU A 83 28.72 -11.42 -23.54
C LEU A 83 28.69 -11.51 -22.01
N GLN A 84 29.86 -11.37 -21.36
CA GLN A 84 29.94 -11.28 -19.89
C GLN A 84 29.33 -9.98 -19.37
N ASP A 85 29.53 -8.85 -20.06
CA ASP A 85 28.86 -7.59 -19.70
C ASP A 85 27.33 -7.74 -19.78
N ASP A 86 26.80 -8.40 -20.82
CA ASP A 86 25.36 -8.70 -20.94
C ASP A 86 24.86 -9.60 -19.80
N LEU A 87 25.65 -10.63 -19.43
CA LEU A 87 25.36 -11.50 -18.28
C LEU A 87 25.31 -10.72 -16.96
N LEU A 88 26.32 -9.88 -16.70
CA LEU A 88 26.40 -9.10 -15.48
C LEU A 88 25.30 -8.04 -15.41
N GLN A 89 24.91 -7.43 -16.52
CA GLN A 89 23.75 -6.53 -16.55
C GLN A 89 22.46 -7.28 -16.23
N GLN A 90 22.28 -8.51 -16.72
CA GLN A 90 21.12 -9.33 -16.37
C GLN A 90 21.10 -9.68 -14.87
N MET A 91 22.24 -10.09 -14.30
CA MET A 91 22.38 -10.37 -12.87
C MET A 91 22.08 -9.12 -12.02
N LEU A 92 22.54 -7.96 -12.47
CA LEU A 92 22.31 -6.69 -11.79
C LEU A 92 20.82 -6.29 -11.82
N LYS A 93 20.13 -6.49 -12.96
CA LYS A 93 18.67 -6.31 -13.08
C LYS A 93 17.91 -7.25 -12.16
N ASN A 94 18.38 -8.49 -12.01
CA ASN A 94 17.80 -9.48 -11.12
C ASN A 94 18.09 -9.21 -9.63
N GLY A 95 19.05 -8.32 -9.32
CA GLY A 95 19.45 -8.02 -7.95
C GLY A 95 20.36 -9.10 -7.33
N ASP A 96 21.09 -9.85 -8.14
CA ASP A 96 21.99 -10.91 -7.67
C ASP A 96 23.13 -10.31 -6.83
N LYS A 97 23.42 -10.90 -5.67
CA LYS A 97 24.41 -10.34 -4.73
C LYS A 97 25.83 -10.46 -5.28
N PRO A 98 26.72 -9.47 -5.04
CA PRO A 98 28.11 -9.53 -5.49
C PRO A 98 28.85 -10.82 -5.10
N ASP A 99 28.58 -11.37 -3.92
CA ASP A 99 29.19 -12.62 -3.45
C ASP A 99 28.79 -13.85 -4.28
N ASP A 100 27.54 -13.90 -4.75
CA ASP A 100 27.05 -15.01 -5.56
C ASP A 100 27.54 -14.88 -7.01
N VAL A 101 27.57 -13.65 -7.53
CA VAL A 101 28.22 -13.33 -8.81
C VAL A 101 29.72 -13.65 -8.76
N ALA A 102 30.41 -13.35 -7.66
CA ALA A 102 31.82 -13.71 -7.48
C ALA A 102 32.04 -15.22 -7.60
N LYS A 103 31.20 -16.04 -6.96
CA LYS A 103 31.28 -17.51 -7.09
C LYS A 103 31.08 -17.96 -8.54
N LEU A 104 30.09 -17.41 -9.24
CA LEU A 104 29.79 -17.74 -10.65
C LEU A 104 30.94 -17.39 -11.58
N LEU A 105 31.66 -16.30 -11.30
CA LEU A 105 32.82 -15.86 -12.07
C LEU A 105 34.13 -16.58 -11.71
N GLY A 106 34.08 -17.61 -10.84
CA GLY A 106 35.29 -18.28 -10.36
C GLY A 106 36.17 -17.36 -9.51
N LEU A 107 35.55 -16.54 -8.66
CA LEU A 107 36.20 -15.58 -7.75
C LEU A 107 35.74 -15.78 -6.29
N GLY A 108 35.29 -16.99 -5.96
CA GLY A 108 34.87 -17.33 -4.60
C GLY A 108 36.02 -17.27 -3.57
N ARG A 109 35.67 -17.33 -2.28
CA ARG A 109 36.63 -17.32 -1.16
C ARG A 109 37.73 -18.37 -1.38
N GLY A 110 38.99 -17.93 -1.36
CA GLY A 110 40.18 -18.79 -1.51
C GLY A 110 40.84 -18.79 -2.91
N GLN A 111 40.25 -18.12 -3.90
CA GLN A 111 40.86 -18.00 -5.23
C GLN A 111 41.67 -16.70 -5.40
N GLN A 112 42.77 -16.75 -6.15
CA GLN A 112 43.63 -15.58 -6.39
C GLN A 112 42.94 -14.56 -7.31
N MET A 113 42.39 -13.48 -6.73
CA MET A 113 41.76 -12.40 -7.50
C MET A 113 42.74 -11.64 -8.40
N ALA A 114 44.01 -11.49 -8.02
CA ALA A 114 44.94 -10.63 -8.73
C ALA A 114 45.30 -11.10 -10.17
N ARG A 115 45.00 -12.34 -10.54
CA ARG A 115 45.34 -12.94 -11.86
C ARG A 115 44.13 -13.45 -12.64
N ASN A 116 42.92 -13.33 -12.11
CA ASN A 116 41.72 -13.85 -12.75
C ASN A 116 41.17 -12.83 -13.76
N VAL A 117 40.84 -13.31 -14.97
CA VAL A 117 40.29 -12.51 -16.07
C VAL A 117 38.96 -11.81 -15.75
N ASN A 118 38.29 -12.18 -14.66
CA ASN A 118 36.98 -11.66 -14.26
C ASN A 118 37.05 -10.62 -13.13
N THR A 119 38.22 -10.34 -12.57
CA THR A 119 38.35 -9.49 -11.38
C THR A 119 37.84 -8.06 -11.59
N GLU A 120 38.21 -7.43 -12.69
CA GLU A 120 37.73 -6.07 -13.02
C GLU A 120 36.21 -6.04 -13.24
N ALA A 121 35.66 -7.09 -13.86
CA ALA A 121 34.23 -7.23 -14.11
C ALA A 121 33.45 -7.35 -12.78
N LEU A 122 33.97 -8.13 -11.82
CA LEU A 122 33.38 -8.24 -10.48
C LEU A 122 33.47 -6.92 -9.70
N ILE A 123 34.59 -6.19 -9.77
CA ILE A 123 34.75 -4.87 -9.12
C ILE A 123 33.72 -3.89 -9.67
N LYS A 124 33.56 -3.84 -11.00
CA LYS A 124 32.56 -3.00 -11.67
C LYS A 124 31.15 -3.40 -11.25
N TYR A 125 30.81 -4.69 -11.33
CA TYR A 125 29.51 -5.21 -10.89
C TYR A 125 29.19 -4.84 -9.45
N THR A 126 30.13 -5.03 -8.53
CA THR A 126 29.96 -4.72 -7.10
C THR A 126 29.69 -3.23 -6.89
N ARG A 127 30.40 -2.36 -7.61
CA ARG A 127 30.18 -0.91 -7.58
C ARG A 127 28.80 -0.54 -8.11
N ASP A 128 28.41 -1.08 -9.26
CA ASP A 128 27.12 -0.80 -9.90
C ASP A 128 25.96 -1.32 -9.04
N PHE A 129 26.10 -2.51 -8.46
CA PHE A 129 25.18 -3.09 -7.49
C PHE A 129 25.00 -2.21 -6.26
N HIS A 130 26.10 -1.72 -5.66
CA HIS A 130 26.02 -0.81 -4.52
C HIS A 130 25.39 0.54 -4.89
N ASN A 131 25.70 1.09 -6.07
CA ASN A 131 25.11 2.33 -6.54
C ASN A 131 23.61 2.20 -6.78
N GLN A 132 23.16 1.11 -7.41
CA GLN A 132 21.75 0.80 -7.64
C GLN A 132 20.99 0.56 -6.33
N ASN A 133 21.66 -0.01 -5.32
CA ASN A 133 21.06 -0.32 -4.03
C ASN A 133 21.28 0.77 -2.96
N ARG A 134 21.87 1.91 -3.33
CA ARG A 134 22.19 3.00 -2.39
C ARG A 134 20.92 3.57 -1.79
N ILE A 135 20.87 3.64 -0.47
CA ILE A 135 19.81 4.35 0.26
C ILE A 135 20.11 5.86 0.12
N PRO A 136 19.24 6.66 -0.53
CA PRO A 136 19.44 8.09 -0.64
C PRO A 136 19.30 8.76 0.74
N ALA A 137 19.90 9.93 0.93
CA ALA A 137 19.64 10.72 2.13
C ALA A 137 18.16 11.14 2.20
N ILE A 138 17.62 11.24 3.42
CA ILE A 138 16.30 11.83 3.65
C ILE A 138 16.31 13.28 3.10
N PRO A 139 15.39 13.64 2.20
CA PRO A 139 15.39 14.95 1.58
C PRO A 139 14.98 16.06 2.57
N ASP A 140 15.29 17.31 2.24
CA ASP A 140 14.75 18.47 2.96
C ASP A 140 13.21 18.50 2.88
N PRO A 141 12.47 18.53 4.01
CA PRO A 141 11.01 18.62 4.06
C PRO A 141 10.42 19.79 3.26
N LYS A 142 11.15 20.89 3.05
CA LYS A 142 10.73 22.03 2.22
C LYS A 142 10.44 21.65 0.77
N LYS A 143 11.12 20.62 0.26
CA LYS A 143 10.90 20.11 -1.11
C LYS A 143 9.53 19.46 -1.28
N GLY A 144 8.80 19.19 -0.19
CA GLY A 144 7.45 18.66 -0.25
C GLY A 144 7.38 17.22 -0.78
N THR A 145 8.46 16.45 -0.66
CA THR A 145 8.47 15.03 -1.05
C THR A 145 7.47 14.26 -0.17
N ALA A 146 6.57 13.49 -0.77
CA ALA A 146 5.58 12.73 -0.02
C ALA A 146 6.25 11.79 1.02
N PRO A 147 5.82 11.78 2.30
CA PRO A 147 6.47 10.97 3.32
C PRO A 147 6.55 9.47 3.01
N LEU A 148 5.53 8.89 2.38
CA LEU A 148 5.56 7.49 1.96
C LEU A 148 6.69 7.19 0.97
N LYS A 149 6.96 8.12 0.04
CA LYS A 149 8.07 7.97 -0.92
C LYS A 149 9.41 8.03 -0.21
N VAL A 150 9.57 8.90 0.79
CA VAL A 150 10.79 8.96 1.61
C VAL A 150 10.97 7.66 2.40
N PHE A 151 9.92 7.19 3.08
CA PHE A 151 9.90 5.95 3.83
C PHE A 151 10.33 4.73 3.00
N MET A 152 9.75 4.57 1.80
CA MET A 152 10.11 3.50 0.86
C MET A 152 11.54 3.65 0.34
N ALA A 153 11.99 4.89 0.05
CA ALA A 153 13.38 5.13 -0.39
C ALA A 153 14.41 4.80 0.70
N GLN A 154 14.04 4.98 1.98
CA GLN A 154 14.83 4.54 3.13
C GLN A 154 14.79 3.02 3.36
N LYS A 155 14.04 2.26 2.55
CA LYS A 155 13.81 0.81 2.69
C LYS A 155 13.22 0.42 4.06
N LEU A 156 12.56 1.35 4.74
CA LEU A 156 11.94 1.13 6.05
C LEU A 156 10.77 0.13 5.98
N ASN A 157 10.14 -0.02 4.81
CA ASN A 157 9.08 -0.99 4.57
C ASN A 157 9.58 -2.45 4.58
N SER A 158 10.88 -2.68 4.37
CA SER A 158 11.47 -4.01 4.27
C SER A 158 12.41 -4.38 5.42
N ILE A 159 12.44 -3.58 6.49
CA ILE A 159 13.34 -3.84 7.63
C ILE A 159 13.02 -5.16 8.33
N ASP A 160 14.04 -5.78 8.92
CA ASP A 160 13.88 -7.02 9.69
C ASP A 160 13.62 -6.78 11.18
N ASP A 161 13.99 -5.60 11.68
CA ASP A 161 13.62 -5.09 13.00
C ASP A 161 13.80 -3.57 13.09
N PHE A 162 13.16 -2.98 14.10
CA PHE A 162 13.31 -1.58 14.44
C PHE A 162 14.69 -1.25 15.02
N ALA A 163 15.34 -2.20 15.71
CA ALA A 163 16.56 -1.93 16.48
C ALA A 163 17.73 -1.52 15.58
N SER A 164 17.95 -2.24 14.47
CA SER A 164 19.00 -1.93 13.49
C SER A 164 18.70 -0.68 12.66
N ASN A 165 17.50 -0.10 12.76
CA ASN A 165 17.04 1.02 11.95
C ASN A 165 16.59 2.23 12.78
N LEU A 166 16.89 2.23 14.10
CA LEU A 166 16.36 3.22 15.03
C LEU A 166 16.71 4.65 14.62
N LYS A 167 17.96 4.88 14.20
CA LYS A 167 18.40 6.19 13.72
C LYS A 167 17.61 6.68 12.51
N THR A 168 17.38 5.81 11.53
CA THR A 168 16.61 6.15 10.33
C THR A 168 15.12 6.37 10.64
N LEU A 169 14.57 5.64 11.63
CA LEU A 169 13.21 5.84 12.12
C LEU A 169 13.06 7.19 12.83
N ASP A 170 14.04 7.59 13.65
CA ASP A 170 14.06 8.91 14.31
C ASP A 170 14.19 10.04 13.29
N ASP A 171 15.07 9.88 12.30
CA ASP A 171 15.22 10.87 11.24
C ASP A 171 13.95 10.99 10.37
N MET A 172 13.24 9.88 10.17
CA MET A 172 11.94 9.86 9.48
C MET A 172 10.82 10.49 10.33
N ASP A 173 10.80 10.28 11.65
CA ASP A 173 9.85 10.94 12.55
C ASP A 173 10.08 12.47 12.56
N ASN A 174 11.34 12.89 12.63
CA ASN A 174 11.72 14.30 12.50
C ASN A 174 11.30 14.88 11.14
N TYR A 175 11.43 14.11 10.05
CA TYR A 175 10.95 14.49 8.73
C TYR A 175 9.44 14.72 8.74
N LEU A 176 8.65 13.81 9.32
CA LEU A 176 7.19 13.94 9.44
C LEU A 176 6.77 15.19 10.22
N VAL A 177 7.41 15.43 11.37
CA VAL A 177 7.15 16.61 12.21
C VAL A 177 7.40 17.90 11.45
N GLN A 178 8.52 17.98 10.71
CA GLN A 178 8.85 19.17 9.91
C GLN A 178 7.95 19.31 8.68
N PHE A 179 7.61 18.20 8.03
CA PHE A 179 6.72 18.19 6.87
C PHE A 179 5.33 18.71 7.25
N ALA A 180 4.76 18.26 8.37
CA ALA A 180 3.47 18.75 8.86
C ALA A 180 3.47 20.26 9.12
N LYS A 181 4.56 20.79 9.68
CA LYS A 181 4.72 22.24 9.94
C LYS A 181 4.82 23.06 8.66
N LEU A 182 5.52 22.55 7.64
CA LEU A 182 5.77 23.27 6.39
C LEU A 182 4.63 23.12 5.38
N HIS A 183 3.83 22.07 5.50
CA HIS A 183 2.73 21.76 4.59
C HIS A 183 1.40 21.55 5.36
N PRO A 184 0.89 22.55 6.11
CA PRO A 184 -0.24 22.39 7.03
C PRO A 184 -1.56 22.02 6.34
N ASN A 185 -1.70 22.30 5.04
CA ASN A 185 -2.87 21.93 4.24
C ASN A 185 -2.77 20.53 3.61
N LYS A 186 -1.70 19.78 3.92
CA LYS A 186 -1.52 18.40 3.46
C LYS A 186 -1.64 17.46 4.64
N ASP A 187 -2.44 16.41 4.47
CA ASP A 187 -2.53 15.34 5.45
C ASP A 187 -1.17 14.66 5.59
N THR A 188 -0.58 14.79 6.78
CA THR A 188 0.70 14.14 7.09
C THR A 188 0.41 12.77 7.72
N PRO A 189 0.84 11.66 7.10
CA PRO A 189 0.61 10.33 7.66
C PRO A 189 1.41 10.12 8.94
N THR A 190 0.89 9.30 9.85
CA THR A 190 1.64 8.82 11.01
C THR A 190 2.67 7.76 10.57
N MET A 191 3.70 7.53 11.41
CA MET A 191 4.65 6.43 11.17
C MET A 191 3.94 5.07 11.00
N THR A 192 2.90 4.81 11.80
CA THR A 192 2.07 3.61 11.66
C THR A 192 1.42 3.53 10.27
N LYS A 193 0.83 4.63 9.77
CA LYS A 193 0.21 4.65 8.44
C LYS A 193 1.24 4.37 7.34
N LEU A 194 2.47 4.87 7.47
CA LEU A 194 3.55 4.57 6.53
C LEU A 194 3.92 3.09 6.50
N PHE A 195 4.01 2.43 7.66
CA PHE A 195 4.23 0.99 7.72
C PHE A 195 3.05 0.21 7.13
N LEU A 196 1.81 0.59 7.45
CA LEU A 196 0.62 -0.07 6.90
C LEU A 196 0.57 0.06 5.36
N ASP A 197 0.82 1.24 4.82
CA ASP A 197 0.78 1.49 3.38
C ASP A 197 1.99 0.91 2.63
N GLY A 198 3.17 0.92 3.26
CA GLY A 198 4.42 0.52 2.61
C GLY A 198 4.81 -0.93 2.80
N ALA A 199 4.45 -1.52 3.93
CA ALA A 199 4.85 -2.87 4.35
C ALA A 199 3.66 -3.81 4.57
N GLY A 200 2.47 -3.27 4.85
CA GLY A 200 1.27 -4.04 5.19
C GLY A 200 1.18 -4.44 6.66
N ASP A 201 -0.02 -4.84 7.07
CA ASP A 201 -0.35 -5.20 8.46
C ASP A 201 0.50 -6.36 8.98
N GLU A 202 0.69 -7.41 8.18
CA GLU A 202 1.43 -8.62 8.59
C GLU A 202 2.88 -8.29 8.97
N LYS A 203 3.58 -7.51 8.13
CA LYS A 203 4.98 -7.12 8.37
C LYS A 203 5.08 -6.19 9.58
N LEU A 204 4.18 -5.20 9.72
CA LEU A 204 4.16 -4.31 10.88
C LEU A 204 3.91 -5.10 12.18
N THR A 205 2.94 -6.02 12.17
CA THR A 205 2.64 -6.88 13.32
C THR A 205 3.84 -7.75 13.69
N ALA A 206 4.53 -8.36 12.73
CA ALA A 206 5.73 -9.15 12.98
C ALA A 206 6.86 -8.32 13.62
N LEU A 207 7.08 -7.09 13.13
CA LEU A 207 8.06 -6.16 13.71
C LEU A 207 7.70 -5.76 15.15
N ILE A 208 6.42 -5.48 15.43
CA ILE A 208 5.92 -5.15 16.77
C ILE A 208 6.11 -6.34 17.72
N ILE A 209 5.78 -7.57 17.30
CA ILE A 209 5.95 -8.78 18.11
C ILE A 209 7.43 -8.96 18.47
N LYS A 210 8.33 -8.91 17.47
CA LYS A 210 9.78 -9.05 17.68
C LYS A 210 10.32 -8.00 18.65
N ALA A 211 9.91 -6.74 18.49
CA ALA A 211 10.31 -5.65 19.37
C ALA A 211 9.82 -5.83 20.82
N LYS A 212 8.57 -6.25 21.01
CA LYS A 212 7.98 -6.50 22.32
C LYS A 212 8.59 -7.71 23.03
N GLN A 213 9.01 -8.73 22.28
CA GLN A 213 9.72 -9.89 22.83
C GLN A 213 11.08 -9.51 23.42
N SER A 214 11.76 -8.49 22.86
CA SER A 214 13.03 -7.97 23.35
C SER A 214 12.90 -6.90 24.45
N ALA A 215 11.73 -6.74 25.08
CA ALA A 215 11.47 -5.63 26.00
C ALA A 215 12.36 -5.62 27.25
N LYS A 216 12.89 -6.79 27.67
CA LYS A 216 13.81 -6.89 28.81
C LYS A 216 15.18 -6.30 28.48
N GLU A 217 15.67 -6.55 27.26
CA GLU A 217 16.98 -6.08 26.81
C GLU A 217 16.93 -4.67 26.21
N LYS A 218 15.79 -4.29 25.59
CA LYS A 218 15.64 -3.07 24.79
C LYS A 218 14.28 -2.39 25.04
N PRO A 219 14.04 -1.85 26.25
CA PRO A 219 12.75 -1.26 26.63
C PRO A 219 12.32 -0.09 25.73
N GLU A 220 13.26 0.69 25.21
CA GLU A 220 13.01 1.81 24.30
C GLU A 220 12.40 1.38 22.96
N ILE A 221 12.84 0.25 22.42
CA ILE A 221 12.32 -0.32 21.17
C ILE A 221 10.92 -0.93 21.40
N ALA A 222 10.71 -1.55 22.55
CA ALA A 222 9.39 -2.03 22.94
C ALA A 222 8.39 -0.87 23.11
N ALA A 223 8.80 0.23 23.74
CA ALA A 223 7.96 1.42 23.89
C ALA A 223 7.61 2.07 22.53
N PHE A 224 8.55 2.10 21.58
CA PHE A 224 8.28 2.53 20.21
C PHE A 224 7.23 1.62 19.53
N ALA A 225 7.41 0.30 19.62
CA ALA A 225 6.46 -0.67 19.07
C ALA A 225 5.06 -0.57 19.71
N GLU A 226 4.97 -0.28 21.01
CA GLU A 226 3.69 -0.04 21.70
C GLU A 226 2.96 1.19 21.19
N LYS A 227 3.68 2.29 20.91
CA LYS A 227 3.09 3.48 20.29
C LYS A 227 2.53 3.15 18.91
N LEU A 228 3.29 2.43 18.08
CA LEU A 228 2.83 2.02 16.75
C LEU A 228 1.60 1.11 16.84
N GLN A 229 1.60 0.12 17.75
CA GLN A 229 0.47 -0.78 17.94
C GLN A 229 -0.79 -0.06 18.42
N LYS A 230 -0.66 0.89 19.35
CA LYS A 230 -1.80 1.68 19.82
C LYS A 230 -2.47 2.40 18.65
N GLU A 231 -1.66 3.03 17.79
CA GLU A 231 -2.18 3.72 16.61
C GLU A 231 -2.72 2.76 15.56
N GLN A 232 -2.13 1.57 15.39
CA GLN A 232 -2.64 0.52 14.51
C GLN A 232 -4.06 0.10 14.95
N LEU A 233 -4.27 -0.11 16.25
CA LEU A 233 -5.57 -0.44 16.83
C LEU A 233 -6.58 0.71 16.70
N ASN A 234 -6.15 1.96 16.81
CA ASN A 234 -7.02 3.13 16.58
C ASN A 234 -7.52 3.14 15.12
N GLN A 235 -6.65 2.83 14.15
CA GLN A 235 -7.05 2.76 12.75
C GLN A 235 -8.04 1.62 12.49
N TYR A 236 -7.84 0.45 13.11
CA TYR A 236 -8.81 -0.64 13.05
C TYR A 236 -10.16 -0.25 13.66
N LEU A 237 -10.16 0.50 14.77
CA LEU A 237 -11.38 0.96 15.43
C LEU A 237 -12.15 1.96 14.55
N ALA A 238 -11.44 2.89 13.90
CA ALA A 238 -12.02 3.87 12.99
C ALA A 238 -12.66 3.21 11.75
N LYS A 239 -12.06 2.11 11.27
CA LYS A 239 -12.60 1.30 10.15
C LYS A 239 -13.67 0.29 10.56
N MET A 240 -14.02 0.26 11.85
CA MET A 240 -14.90 -0.76 12.44
C MET A 240 -14.47 -2.18 12.07
N GLU A 241 -13.17 -2.48 12.16
CA GLU A 241 -12.68 -3.81 11.85
C GLU A 241 -13.24 -4.84 12.84
N PRO A 242 -13.74 -6.00 12.37
CA PRO A 242 -14.27 -7.04 13.25
C PRO A 242 -13.25 -7.53 14.28
N GLN A 243 -13.71 -7.85 15.49
CA GLN A 243 -12.85 -8.27 16.61
C GLN A 243 -12.03 -9.52 16.29
N GLU A 244 -12.62 -10.45 15.53
CA GLU A 244 -12.01 -11.70 15.06
C GLU A 244 -10.92 -11.41 14.03
N LYS A 245 -11.17 -10.48 13.10
CA LYS A 245 -10.16 -10.05 12.12
C LYS A 245 -8.99 -9.36 12.81
N VAL A 246 -9.24 -8.51 13.81
CA VAL A 246 -8.18 -7.86 14.59
C VAL A 246 -7.37 -8.86 15.41
N TYR A 247 -8.01 -9.92 15.93
CA TYR A 247 -7.30 -11.02 16.60
C TYR A 247 -6.27 -11.68 15.66
N ASP A 248 -6.67 -11.94 14.43
CA ASP A 248 -5.82 -12.51 13.38
C ASP A 248 -4.70 -11.53 12.99
N LEU A 249 -5.03 -10.26 12.74
CA LEU A 249 -4.08 -9.20 12.36
C LEU A 249 -3.03 -8.91 13.44
N LEU A 250 -3.33 -9.19 14.71
CA LEU A 250 -2.37 -9.07 15.82
C LEU A 250 -1.43 -10.28 15.96
N GLY A 251 -1.52 -11.25 15.06
CA GLY A 251 -0.66 -12.44 15.04
C GLY A 251 -0.87 -13.37 16.22
N ILE A 252 -2.05 -13.30 16.87
CA ILE A 252 -2.36 -14.13 18.04
C ILE A 252 -2.83 -15.53 17.60
N LYS A 253 -3.46 -15.62 16.43
CA LYS A 253 -3.93 -16.88 15.84
C LYS A 253 -2.81 -17.91 15.76
N GLY A 254 -3.05 -19.10 16.29
CA GLY A 254 -2.07 -20.18 16.33
C GLY A 254 -1.11 -20.14 17.53
N SER A 255 -1.18 -19.11 18.39
CA SER A 255 -0.47 -19.12 19.67
C SER A 255 -1.01 -20.24 20.58
N LYS A 256 -0.10 -21.01 21.19
CA LYS A 256 -0.46 -22.04 22.19
C LYS A 256 -1.13 -21.43 23.43
N LEU A 257 -0.71 -20.22 23.81
CA LEU A 257 -1.23 -19.49 24.97
C LEU A 257 -1.60 -18.06 24.52
N PRO A 258 -2.82 -17.84 23.99
CA PRO A 258 -3.26 -16.53 23.51
C PRO A 258 -3.24 -15.43 24.58
N TRP A 259 -3.47 -15.79 25.84
CA TRP A 259 -3.51 -14.86 26.98
C TRP A 259 -2.13 -14.35 27.39
N ASP A 260 -1.09 -15.18 27.20
CA ASP A 260 0.31 -14.85 27.48
C ASP A 260 1.04 -14.27 26.27
N HIS A 261 0.37 -14.22 25.11
CA HIS A 261 0.94 -13.64 23.90
C HIS A 261 1.25 -12.15 24.11
N VAL A 262 2.34 -11.65 23.54
CA VAL A 262 2.78 -10.25 23.69
C VAL A 262 1.73 -9.22 23.23
N ASN A 263 0.80 -9.64 22.36
CA ASN A 263 -0.33 -8.82 21.89
C ASN A 263 -1.68 -9.16 22.56
N GLY A 264 -1.73 -10.13 23.48
CA GLY A 264 -2.98 -10.57 24.11
C GLY A 264 -3.69 -9.44 24.86
N LYS A 265 -2.96 -8.68 25.69
CA LYS A 265 -3.49 -7.49 26.39
C LYS A 265 -4.00 -6.42 25.42
N ALA A 266 -3.31 -6.22 24.30
CA ALA A 266 -3.70 -5.24 23.28
C ALA A 266 -5.01 -5.64 22.59
N TRP A 267 -5.19 -6.92 22.26
CA TRP A 267 -6.46 -7.43 21.73
C TRP A 267 -7.63 -7.27 22.73
N VAL A 268 -7.42 -7.60 24.01
CA VAL A 268 -8.45 -7.41 25.05
C VAL A 268 -8.83 -5.93 25.15
N SER A 269 -7.84 -5.04 25.14
CA SER A 269 -8.07 -3.59 25.15
C SER A 269 -8.87 -3.12 23.93
N TYR A 270 -8.52 -3.61 22.73
CA TYR A 270 -9.25 -3.32 21.50
C TYR A 270 -10.71 -3.79 21.59
N LYS A 271 -10.94 -5.05 21.96
CA LYS A 271 -12.28 -5.64 22.12
C LYS A 271 -13.15 -4.84 23.08
N ASN A 272 -12.60 -4.43 24.22
CA ASN A 272 -13.33 -3.64 25.21
C ASN A 272 -13.64 -2.24 24.68
N THR A 273 -12.70 -1.62 23.97
CA THR A 273 -12.87 -0.30 23.36
C THR A 273 -13.91 -0.34 22.24
N PHE A 274 -13.87 -1.37 21.40
CA PHE A 274 -14.85 -1.60 20.33
C PHE A 274 -16.27 -1.72 20.89
N LYS A 275 -16.47 -2.55 21.92
CA LYS A 275 -17.78 -2.69 22.58
C LYS A 275 -18.27 -1.41 23.23
N LYS A 276 -17.36 -0.58 23.75
CA LYS A 276 -17.70 0.73 24.31
C LYS A 276 -18.05 1.75 23.23
N MET A 277 -17.38 1.70 22.08
CA MET A 277 -17.62 2.60 20.96
C MET A 277 -18.91 2.24 20.21
N TYR A 278 -19.17 0.95 20.06
CA TYR A 278 -20.30 0.39 19.31
C TYR A 278 -21.08 -0.61 20.20
N PRO A 279 -21.78 -0.12 21.24
CA PRO A 279 -22.53 -0.98 22.14
C PRO A 279 -23.76 -1.63 21.47
N ASP A 280 -24.15 -2.81 21.94
CA ASP A 280 -25.36 -3.48 21.49
C ASP A 280 -26.60 -2.75 22.04
N PRO A 281 -27.62 -2.44 21.21
CA PRO A 281 -28.81 -1.69 21.63
C PRO A 281 -29.64 -2.39 22.70
N GLY A 282 -29.53 -3.72 22.88
CA GLY A 282 -30.18 -4.45 23.97
C GLY A 282 -29.51 -4.30 25.34
N SER A 283 -28.25 -3.89 25.36
CA SER A 283 -27.47 -3.73 26.59
C SER A 283 -27.07 -2.27 26.86
N SER A 284 -27.18 -1.41 25.85
CA SER A 284 -26.89 0.01 25.92
C SER A 284 -28.01 0.79 26.60
N LYS A 285 -27.64 1.79 27.40
CA LYS A 285 -28.56 2.79 27.97
C LYS A 285 -28.64 4.06 27.11
N MET A 286 -27.87 4.15 26.03
CA MET A 286 -27.81 5.33 25.20
C MET A 286 -29.01 5.41 24.25
N THR A 287 -29.59 6.60 24.10
CA THR A 287 -30.57 6.87 23.05
C THR A 287 -29.89 6.88 21.67
N PRO A 288 -30.64 6.74 20.57
CA PRO A 288 -30.05 6.86 19.25
C PRO A 288 -29.33 8.18 18.98
N ALA A 289 -29.85 9.31 19.50
CA ALA A 289 -29.18 10.61 19.40
C ALA A 289 -27.83 10.62 20.14
N GLN A 290 -27.77 10.01 21.34
CA GLN A 290 -26.51 9.88 22.07
C GLN A 290 -25.51 8.98 21.34
N ILE A 291 -25.98 7.90 20.71
CA ILE A 291 -25.12 7.03 19.90
C ILE A 291 -24.58 7.79 18.68
N PHE A 292 -25.41 8.53 17.97
CA PHE A 292 -25.02 9.35 16.83
C PHE A 292 -23.88 10.32 17.18
N ASP A 293 -24.00 11.03 18.31
CA ASP A 293 -22.93 11.89 18.81
C ASP A 293 -21.69 11.09 19.28
N HIS A 294 -21.89 9.95 19.94
CA HIS A 294 -20.81 9.10 20.48
C HIS A 294 -19.92 8.51 19.39
N VAL A 295 -20.50 8.09 18.26
CA VAL A 295 -19.75 7.65 17.07
C VAL A 295 -19.25 8.82 16.20
N LYS A 296 -19.41 10.06 16.68
CA LYS A 296 -18.88 11.30 16.11
C LYS A 296 -19.42 11.64 14.71
N LEU A 297 -20.66 11.24 14.43
CA LEU A 297 -21.37 11.67 13.24
C LEU A 297 -21.90 13.10 13.38
N GLY A 298 -22.37 13.69 12.28
CA GLY A 298 -22.84 15.06 12.20
C GLY A 298 -21.93 16.00 11.42
N LYS A 299 -21.04 15.47 10.58
CA LYS A 299 -20.22 16.24 9.63
C LYS A 299 -20.75 16.07 8.21
N VAL A 300 -20.46 17.06 7.36
CA VAL A 300 -20.95 17.12 5.97
C VAL A 300 -20.35 16.07 5.05
N ASP A 301 -19.29 15.38 5.47
CA ASP A 301 -18.54 14.39 4.72
C ASP A 301 -18.76 12.95 5.23
N ASP A 302 -19.59 12.75 6.27
CA ASP A 302 -19.77 11.45 6.94
C ASP A 302 -20.27 10.34 6.01
N PHE A 303 -21.02 10.65 4.97
CA PHE A 303 -21.49 9.66 3.99
C PHE A 303 -20.33 9.01 3.25
N VAL A 304 -19.25 9.76 3.03
CA VAL A 304 -18.05 9.29 2.35
C VAL A 304 -17.05 8.73 3.36
N THR A 305 -16.88 9.39 4.51
CA THR A 305 -15.82 9.08 5.47
C THR A 305 -16.23 8.05 6.54
N HIS A 306 -17.53 7.89 6.81
CA HIS A 306 -18.07 7.04 7.89
C HIS A 306 -19.29 6.17 7.48
N PRO A 307 -19.30 5.51 6.30
CA PRO A 307 -20.47 4.74 5.84
C PRO A 307 -20.84 3.57 6.77
N LYS A 308 -19.85 2.93 7.41
CA LYS A 308 -20.12 1.83 8.36
C LYS A 308 -20.75 2.31 9.66
N GLN A 309 -20.32 3.48 10.16
CA GLN A 309 -20.89 4.08 11.35
C GLN A 309 -22.33 4.52 11.09
N LEU A 310 -22.61 5.09 9.91
CA LEU A 310 -23.96 5.40 9.47
C LEU A 310 -24.88 4.17 9.50
N GLN A 311 -24.44 3.06 8.89
CA GLN A 311 -25.19 1.80 8.93
C GLN A 311 -25.39 1.32 10.36
N TYR A 312 -24.36 1.37 11.19
CA TYR A 312 -24.46 0.99 12.60
C TYR A 312 -25.50 1.80 13.37
N VAL A 313 -25.56 3.13 13.17
CA VAL A 313 -26.58 3.97 13.83
C VAL A 313 -27.98 3.66 13.31
N ASP A 314 -28.15 3.38 12.02
CA ASP A 314 -29.43 2.99 11.43
C ASP A 314 -29.93 1.65 12.01
N ASP A 315 -29.06 0.64 12.07
CA ASP A 315 -29.34 -0.65 12.69
C ASP A 315 -29.67 -0.48 14.18
N TYR A 316 -28.93 0.39 14.88
CA TYR A 316 -29.16 0.71 16.29
C TYR A 316 -30.54 1.32 16.50
N MET A 317 -30.94 2.28 15.66
CA MET A 317 -32.27 2.92 15.72
C MET A 317 -33.40 1.93 15.49
N THR A 318 -33.24 1.03 14.52
CA THR A 318 -34.21 -0.02 14.20
C THR A 318 -34.41 -0.96 15.39
N GLN A 319 -33.31 -1.44 15.98
CA GLN A 319 -33.36 -2.32 17.15
C GLN A 319 -33.86 -1.61 18.41
N PHE A 320 -33.50 -0.34 18.60
CA PHE A 320 -33.97 0.47 19.71
C PHE A 320 -35.49 0.67 19.64
N ALA A 321 -36.03 0.99 18.46
CA ALA A 321 -37.47 1.13 18.24
C ALA A 321 -38.23 -0.17 18.58
N ALA A 322 -37.70 -1.33 18.15
CA ALA A 322 -38.30 -2.63 18.44
C ALA A 322 -38.32 -2.96 19.94
N LYS A 323 -37.32 -2.52 20.71
CA LYS A 323 -37.20 -2.78 22.16
C LYS A 323 -37.92 -1.76 23.03
N HIS A 324 -38.28 -0.60 22.47
CA HIS A 324 -38.99 0.46 23.16
C HIS A 324 -40.28 0.85 22.42
N PRO A 325 -41.24 -0.09 22.27
CA PRO A 325 -42.49 0.18 21.57
C PRO A 325 -43.21 1.37 22.23
N GLY A 326 -43.63 2.34 21.41
CA GLY A 326 -44.28 3.57 21.85
C GLY A 326 -43.34 4.76 22.11
N LYS A 327 -42.01 4.57 22.09
CA LYS A 327 -41.06 5.70 22.00
C LYS A 327 -40.70 5.94 20.54
N ASN A 328 -40.92 7.15 20.06
CA ASN A 328 -40.48 7.55 18.72
C ASN A 328 -38.95 7.48 18.65
N SER A 329 -38.42 6.58 17.83
CA SER A 329 -37.01 6.59 17.47
C SER A 329 -36.79 7.70 16.43
N PRO A 330 -35.74 8.52 16.54
CA PRO A 330 -35.44 9.50 15.51
C PRO A 330 -35.07 8.81 14.19
N THR A 331 -35.05 9.58 13.12
CA THR A 331 -34.50 9.15 11.83
C THR A 331 -33.10 9.74 11.65
N LEU A 332 -32.25 9.13 10.82
CA LEU A 332 -30.94 9.73 10.47
C LEU A 332 -31.12 11.15 9.95
N VAL A 333 -32.15 11.39 9.12
CA VAL A 333 -32.52 12.72 8.62
C VAL A 333 -32.73 13.69 9.78
N SER A 334 -33.59 13.37 10.75
CA SER A 334 -33.85 14.25 11.89
C SER A 334 -32.61 14.51 12.75
N LEU A 335 -31.73 13.52 12.92
CA LEU A 335 -30.48 13.70 13.66
C LEU A 335 -29.53 14.66 12.94
N TYR A 336 -29.38 14.52 11.62
CA TYR A 336 -28.58 15.45 10.82
C TYR A 336 -29.21 16.84 10.72
N SER A 337 -30.52 16.96 10.47
CA SER A 337 -31.22 18.25 10.42
C SER A 337 -31.02 19.02 11.73
N ASN A 338 -31.14 18.35 12.88
CA ASN A 338 -30.88 18.96 14.19
C ASN A 338 -29.41 19.37 14.39
N LYS A 339 -28.46 18.61 13.83
CA LYS A 339 -27.02 18.83 14.04
C LYS A 339 -26.41 19.87 13.10
N ILE A 340 -26.75 19.81 11.82
CA ILE A 340 -26.14 20.62 10.76
C ILE A 340 -27.12 21.54 10.02
N GLY A 341 -28.42 21.37 10.23
CA GLY A 341 -29.49 22.11 9.54
C GLY A 341 -29.87 21.49 8.20
N ASP A 342 -31.13 21.70 7.79
CA ASP A 342 -31.71 21.11 6.57
C ASP A 342 -30.97 21.50 5.29
N GLU A 343 -30.52 22.75 5.17
CA GLU A 343 -29.76 23.19 4.00
C GLU A 343 -28.45 22.41 3.84
N LYS A 344 -27.69 22.25 4.92
CA LYS A 344 -26.40 21.52 4.86
C LYS A 344 -26.64 20.04 4.60
N LEU A 345 -27.68 19.46 5.20
CA LEU A 345 -28.09 18.09 4.92
C LEU A 345 -28.49 17.91 3.45
N ALA A 346 -29.29 18.81 2.87
CA ALA A 346 -29.69 18.73 1.47
C ALA A 346 -28.48 18.79 0.52
N LYS A 347 -27.52 19.70 0.78
CA LYS A 347 -26.24 19.78 0.05
C LYS A 347 -25.44 18.49 0.15
N MET A 348 -25.32 17.94 1.36
CA MET A 348 -24.60 16.69 1.62
C MET A 348 -25.23 15.51 0.86
N LEU A 349 -26.56 15.38 0.88
CA LEU A 349 -27.27 14.30 0.20
C LEU A 349 -27.10 14.38 -1.33
N VAL A 350 -27.15 15.58 -1.91
CA VAL A 350 -26.86 15.77 -3.35
C VAL A 350 -25.42 15.35 -3.70
N ALA A 351 -24.45 15.64 -2.84
CA ALA A 351 -23.07 15.17 -3.05
C ALA A 351 -22.98 13.64 -2.94
N ALA A 352 -23.62 13.04 -1.94
CA ALA A 352 -23.65 11.60 -1.74
C ALA A 352 -24.37 10.84 -2.87
N MET A 353 -25.35 11.45 -3.53
CA MET A 353 -26.04 10.90 -4.71
C MET A 353 -25.11 10.67 -5.92
N LYS A 354 -23.98 11.38 -5.97
CA LYS A 354 -22.99 11.27 -7.06
C LYS A 354 -22.04 10.08 -6.89
N ASN A 355 -21.95 9.51 -5.70
CA ASN A 355 -21.13 8.34 -5.42
C ASN A 355 -22.01 7.08 -5.47
N THR A 356 -21.61 6.11 -6.29
CA THR A 356 -22.36 4.86 -6.54
C THR A 356 -22.57 4.03 -5.28
N GLU A 357 -21.64 4.05 -4.34
CA GLU A 357 -21.72 3.28 -3.09
C GLU A 357 -22.73 3.90 -2.10
N THR A 358 -22.86 5.23 -2.10
CA THR A 358 -23.73 5.96 -1.16
C THR A 358 -25.08 6.35 -1.76
N LYS A 359 -25.26 6.15 -3.08
CA LYS A 359 -26.42 6.66 -3.82
C LYS A 359 -27.76 6.17 -3.27
N SER A 360 -27.89 4.88 -2.95
CA SER A 360 -29.16 4.32 -2.47
C SER A 360 -29.58 4.94 -1.14
N LEU A 361 -28.66 4.97 -0.16
CA LEU A 361 -28.92 5.57 1.14
C LEU A 361 -29.22 7.07 1.04
N ALA A 362 -28.48 7.78 0.17
CA ALA A 362 -28.68 9.20 -0.06
C ALA A 362 -30.05 9.51 -0.67
N ASP A 363 -30.52 8.67 -1.61
CA ASP A 363 -31.84 8.81 -2.25
C ASP A 363 -32.97 8.65 -1.22
N ASP A 364 -32.89 7.60 -0.39
CA ASP A 364 -33.89 7.34 0.65
C ASP A 364 -33.91 8.43 1.71
N MET A 365 -32.73 8.91 2.14
CA MET A 365 -32.66 10.04 3.07
C MET A 365 -33.14 11.35 2.46
N GLN A 366 -32.93 11.59 1.17
CA GLN A 366 -33.43 12.81 0.51
C GLN A 366 -34.95 12.79 0.39
N LYS A 367 -35.56 11.66 0.00
CA LYS A 367 -37.03 11.50 0.01
C LYS A 367 -37.59 11.76 1.41
N LEU A 368 -36.98 11.19 2.43
CA LEU A 368 -37.40 11.35 3.82
C LEU A 368 -37.23 12.81 4.30
N GLN A 369 -36.12 13.46 3.95
CA GLN A 369 -35.91 14.88 4.26
C GLN A 369 -37.00 15.76 3.65
N LEU A 370 -37.27 15.58 2.35
CA LEU A 370 -38.30 16.35 1.66
C LEU A 370 -39.69 16.09 2.25
N SER A 371 -40.02 14.84 2.57
CA SER A 371 -41.27 14.47 3.24
C SER A 371 -41.41 15.16 4.61
N GLN A 372 -40.35 15.14 5.44
CA GLN A 372 -40.36 15.82 6.75
C GLN A 372 -40.51 17.33 6.63
N ILE A 373 -39.84 17.96 5.64
CA ILE A 373 -39.99 19.39 5.36
C ILE A 373 -41.44 19.70 4.94
N LEU A 374 -42.04 18.87 4.07
CA LEU A 374 -43.40 19.05 3.58
C LEU A 374 -44.43 18.95 4.71
N MET A 375 -44.23 18.04 5.67
CA MET A 375 -45.11 17.81 6.80
C MET A 375 -44.84 18.74 8.00
N SER A 376 -43.82 19.59 7.93
CA SER A 376 -43.49 20.52 9.01
C SER A 376 -44.58 21.60 9.17
N GLU A 377 -44.61 22.28 10.32
CA GLU A 377 -45.54 23.40 10.55
C GLU A 377 -45.40 24.52 9.51
N LYS A 378 -44.21 24.66 8.91
CA LYS A 378 -43.93 25.65 7.88
C LYS A 378 -43.16 25.02 6.70
N PRO A 379 -43.89 24.41 5.75
CA PRO A 379 -43.28 23.80 4.58
C PRO A 379 -42.46 24.81 3.76
N ILE A 380 -41.32 24.38 3.23
CA ILE A 380 -40.37 25.25 2.53
C ILE A 380 -40.68 25.28 1.04
N LYS A 381 -40.67 26.47 0.42
CA LYS A 381 -40.95 26.60 -1.02
C LYS A 381 -39.98 25.75 -1.86
N PRO A 382 -40.46 25.06 -2.91
CA PRO A 382 -39.59 24.26 -3.77
C PRO A 382 -38.38 25.01 -4.36
N SER A 383 -38.53 26.30 -4.65
CA SER A 383 -37.42 27.14 -5.14
C SER A 383 -36.28 27.27 -4.12
N THR A 384 -36.60 27.31 -2.83
CA THR A 384 -35.60 27.39 -1.75
C THR A 384 -34.87 26.05 -1.61
N ILE A 385 -35.60 24.94 -1.66
CA ILE A 385 -35.02 23.59 -1.63
C ILE A 385 -34.11 23.38 -2.86
N LEU A 386 -34.56 23.80 -4.05
CA LEU A 386 -33.73 23.77 -5.26
C LEU A 386 -32.42 24.55 -5.07
N ALA A 387 -32.48 25.72 -4.43
CA ALA A 387 -31.29 26.51 -4.12
C ALA A 387 -30.37 25.79 -3.10
N TRP A 388 -30.93 25.19 -2.05
CA TRP A 388 -30.17 24.36 -1.11
C TRP A 388 -29.45 23.21 -1.83
N MET A 389 -30.13 22.54 -2.76
CA MET A 389 -29.56 21.43 -3.54
C MET A 389 -28.56 21.85 -4.64
N GLY A 390 -28.27 23.16 -4.76
CA GLY A 390 -27.28 23.70 -5.71
C GLY A 390 -27.81 23.96 -7.12
N GLY A 391 -29.12 24.02 -7.31
CA GLY A 391 -29.77 24.32 -8.58
C GLY A 391 -29.92 23.10 -9.50
N LYS A 392 -30.74 23.27 -10.56
CA LYS A 392 -31.20 22.15 -11.42
C LYS A 392 -30.04 21.44 -12.14
N SER A 393 -29.01 22.18 -12.53
CA SER A 393 -27.81 21.62 -13.19
C SER A 393 -26.95 20.74 -12.29
N ASN A 394 -27.13 20.83 -10.96
CA ASN A 394 -26.37 20.03 -9.99
C ASN A 394 -27.08 18.73 -9.60
N LEU A 395 -28.36 18.58 -9.97
CA LEU A 395 -29.19 17.43 -9.61
C LEU A 395 -28.98 16.28 -10.60
N ASP A 396 -28.83 15.07 -10.06
CA ASP A 396 -29.00 13.87 -10.86
C ASP A 396 -30.49 13.59 -11.12
N SER A 397 -30.79 12.61 -11.96
CA SER A 397 -32.17 12.29 -12.35
C SER A 397 -33.06 11.91 -11.17
N ALA A 398 -32.51 11.22 -10.17
CA ALA A 398 -33.24 10.82 -8.96
C ALA A 398 -33.52 12.04 -8.06
N SER A 399 -32.53 12.89 -7.83
CA SER A 399 -32.72 14.11 -7.03
C SER A 399 -33.72 15.07 -7.66
N LEU A 400 -33.70 15.19 -9.00
CA LEU A 400 -34.68 15.97 -9.73
C LEU A 400 -36.09 15.37 -9.60
N ALA A 401 -36.22 14.05 -9.70
CA ALA A 401 -37.51 13.38 -9.52
C ALA A 401 -38.07 13.57 -8.10
N ASN A 402 -37.22 13.47 -7.07
CA ASN A 402 -37.61 13.70 -5.68
C ASN A 402 -38.08 15.14 -5.46
N LEU A 403 -37.36 16.13 -5.99
CA LEU A 403 -37.77 17.55 -5.92
C LEU A 403 -39.09 17.82 -6.67
N ASN A 404 -39.29 17.20 -7.84
CA ASN A 404 -40.54 17.35 -8.59
C ASN A 404 -41.73 16.81 -7.79
N ARG A 405 -41.61 15.61 -7.20
CA ARG A 405 -42.65 15.04 -6.32
C ARG A 405 -42.95 15.95 -5.12
N TYR A 406 -41.92 16.47 -4.47
CA TYR A 406 -42.09 17.45 -3.41
C TYR A 406 -42.84 18.69 -3.89
N SER A 407 -42.50 19.20 -5.07
CA SER A 407 -43.10 20.41 -5.64
C SER A 407 -44.59 20.22 -5.96
N GLU A 408 -44.95 19.06 -6.51
CA GLU A 408 -46.34 18.68 -6.80
C GLU A 408 -47.15 18.59 -5.50
N GLN A 409 -46.61 17.94 -4.48
CA GLN A 409 -47.30 17.81 -3.18
C GLN A 409 -47.41 19.15 -2.45
N PHE A 410 -46.37 19.98 -2.50
CA PHE A 410 -46.39 21.32 -1.90
C PHE A 410 -47.44 22.22 -2.55
N ALA A 411 -47.66 22.11 -3.86
CA ALA A 411 -48.68 22.87 -4.56
C ALA A 411 -50.13 22.46 -4.18
N ALA A 412 -50.29 21.32 -3.52
CA ALA A 412 -51.57 20.80 -3.06
C ALA A 412 -51.88 21.13 -1.58
N LEU A 413 -50.93 21.76 -0.86
CA LEU A 413 -51.12 22.32 0.50
C LEU A 413 -51.78 23.70 0.42
#